data_AF-A0A4Y7TID7-F1
#
_entry.id   AF-A0A4Y7TID7-F1
#
_cell.length_a   1.000
_cell.length_b   1.000
_cell.length_c   1.000
_cell.angle_alpha   90.00
_cell.angle_beta   90.00
_cell.angle_gamma   90.00
#
_symmetry.space_group_name_H-M   'P 1'
#
loop_
_entity.id
_entity.type
_entity.pdbx_description
1 polymer ?
#
loop_
_entity_poly.entity_id
_entity_poly.type
_entity_poly.pdbx_seq_one_letter_code
_entity_poly.pdbx_strand_id
1 'polypeptide(L)'
;MAFGNTSDTLGPAFAGYTIGSILFGVTLLQAYHYFMANTGSQWQRISVTIILVLDTLHFAFAIHMLFNFLLVISGNPHNEPWVIWSLKAMGSVQVFFVVYVQGLYLYKMWMFSRDQLSLLSTRFRRSLKAYVVILTFLAVGVGVLFLYELQKIDNISNFSMEFTYVIYVGFGTACLVDLGIAVGMCLMLYKSSGGITRKSNMIVTTLIQYIVGTGLLTSLGALMCMVLYIAKPISLLYLGVEYSMTRVYAISILALQVFPFPIPILDSWLTAPQIQLPEPSPR
;
A
#
# COMPACT_ATOMS: atom_id res chain seq x y z
N MET A 1 7.59 -26.94 26.56
CA MET A 1 8.45 -25.89 25.98
C MET A 1 8.30 -24.65 26.84
N ALA A 2 9.39 -24.10 27.37
CA ALA A 2 9.35 -22.85 28.10
C ALA A 2 9.01 -21.73 27.10
N PHE A 3 7.74 -21.33 27.07
CA PHE A 3 7.31 -20.15 26.34
C PHE A 3 8.06 -18.97 26.95
N GLY A 4 9.12 -18.49 26.27
CA GLY A 4 9.68 -17.18 26.58
C GLY A 4 8.53 -16.18 26.60
N ASN A 5 8.40 -15.45 27.71
CA ASN A 5 7.33 -14.50 28.05
C ASN A 5 6.30 -14.29 26.92
N THR A 6 5.15 -14.95 27.04
CA THR A 6 4.00 -14.75 26.14
C THR A 6 3.60 -13.27 26.01
N SER A 7 3.90 -12.45 27.03
CA SER A 7 3.78 -10.99 27.01
C SER A 7 4.63 -10.31 25.93
N ASP A 8 5.84 -10.80 25.67
CA ASP A 8 6.83 -10.14 24.81
C ASP A 8 6.56 -10.37 23.32
N THR A 9 5.72 -11.36 22.99
CA THR A 9 5.36 -11.73 21.61
C THR A 9 3.91 -11.38 21.25
N LEU A 10 2.97 -11.56 22.18
CA LEU A 10 1.55 -11.29 21.95
C LEU A 10 1.23 -9.79 21.98
N GLY A 11 1.82 -9.05 22.93
CA GLY A 11 1.53 -7.62 23.13
C GLY A 11 1.74 -6.78 21.88
N PRO A 12 2.89 -6.86 21.21
CA PRO A 12 3.14 -6.08 20.00
C PRO A 12 2.28 -6.48 18.79
N ALA A 13 2.03 -7.78 18.61
CA ALA A 13 1.15 -8.27 17.54
C ALA A 13 -0.28 -7.76 17.73
N PHE A 14 -0.78 -7.78 18.97
CA PHE A 14 -2.08 -7.23 19.34
C PHE A 14 -2.15 -5.71 19.14
N ALA A 15 -1.09 -4.97 19.50
CA ALA A 15 -0.99 -3.54 19.27
C ALA A 15 -1.02 -3.21 17.76
N GLY A 16 -0.23 -3.93 16.95
CA GLY A 16 -0.24 -3.78 15.49
C GLY A 16 -1.60 -4.09 14.86
N TYR A 17 -2.27 -5.13 15.35
CA TYR A 17 -3.64 -5.44 14.93
C TYR A 17 -4.64 -4.34 15.33
N THR A 18 -4.52 -3.80 16.54
CA THR A 18 -5.38 -2.69 17.02
C THR A 18 -5.20 -1.45 16.15
N ILE A 19 -3.95 -1.06 15.87
CA ILE A 19 -3.64 0.04 14.95
C ILE A 19 -4.20 -0.26 13.55
N GLY A 20 -4.00 -1.47 13.03
CA GLY A 20 -4.57 -1.92 11.76
C GLY A 20 -6.10 -1.80 11.71
N SER A 21 -6.81 -2.11 12.79
CA SER A 21 -8.27 -1.98 12.86
C SER A 21 -8.74 -0.52 12.81
N ILE A 22 -8.00 0.40 13.42
CA ILE A 22 -8.27 1.84 13.35
C ILE A 22 -8.06 2.33 11.91
N LEU A 23 -6.96 1.92 11.28
CA LEU A 23 -6.67 2.26 9.88
C LEU A 23 -7.69 1.65 8.90
N PHE A 24 -8.25 0.48 9.19
CA PHE A 24 -9.37 -0.06 8.41
C PHE A 24 -10.61 0.83 8.51
N GLY A 25 -10.93 1.34 9.70
CA GLY A 25 -11.99 2.34 9.87
C GLY A 25 -11.77 3.59 9.01
N VAL A 26 -10.53 4.09 8.92
CA VAL A 26 -10.17 5.21 8.03
C VAL A 26 -10.38 4.86 6.56
N THR A 27 -10.00 3.64 6.15
CA THR A 27 -10.18 3.15 4.77
C THR A 27 -11.66 3.09 4.39
N LEU A 28 -12.51 2.58 5.29
CA LEU A 28 -13.97 2.58 5.12
C LEU A 28 -14.54 4.00 5.01
N LEU A 29 -14.09 4.92 5.86
CA LEU A 29 -14.53 6.30 5.82
C LEU A 29 -14.14 7.00 4.51
N GLN A 30 -12.92 6.77 4.01
CA GLN A 30 -12.48 7.28 2.72
C GLN A 30 -13.30 6.71 1.55
N ALA A 31 -13.57 5.40 1.56
CA ALA A 31 -14.42 4.77 0.56
C ALA A 31 -15.85 5.29 0.61
N TYR A 32 -16.42 5.49 1.80
CA TYR A 32 -17.75 6.05 1.99
C TYR A 32 -17.85 7.45 1.38
N HIS A 33 -16.92 8.35 1.71
CA HIS A 33 -16.90 9.70 1.14
C HIS A 33 -16.78 9.68 -0.39
N TYR A 34 -16.00 8.76 -0.95
CA TYR A 34 -15.87 8.60 -2.39
C TYR A 34 -17.21 8.23 -3.06
N PHE A 35 -17.89 7.21 -2.53
CA PHE A 35 -19.17 6.78 -3.10
C PHE A 35 -20.27 7.83 -2.90
N MET A 36 -20.27 8.55 -1.77
CA MET A 36 -21.23 9.63 -1.51
C MET A 36 -21.02 10.86 -2.38
N ALA A 37 -19.77 11.22 -2.65
CA ALA A 37 -19.48 12.31 -3.58
C ALA A 37 -20.00 11.99 -5.00
N ASN A 38 -20.20 10.70 -5.33
CA ASN A 38 -20.63 10.21 -6.64
C ASN A 38 -19.75 10.75 -7.79
N THR A 39 -18.52 11.17 -7.46
CA THR A 39 -17.56 11.79 -8.36
C THR A 39 -16.56 10.73 -8.82
N GLY A 40 -16.61 10.35 -10.10
CA GLY A 40 -15.66 9.40 -10.67
C GLY A 40 -16.24 8.54 -11.77
N SER A 41 -15.37 8.15 -12.70
CA SER A 41 -15.68 7.22 -13.78
C SER A 41 -16.05 5.83 -13.25
N GLN A 42 -16.81 5.06 -14.03
CA GLN A 42 -17.17 3.67 -13.67
C GLN A 42 -15.94 2.81 -13.36
N TRP A 43 -14.84 3.01 -14.09
CA TRP A 43 -13.57 2.33 -13.84
C TRP A 43 -12.99 2.62 -12.45
N GLN A 44 -13.02 3.88 -12.01
CA GLN A 44 -12.53 4.25 -10.67
C GLN A 44 -13.41 3.66 -9.57
N ARG A 45 -14.73 3.62 -9.77
CA ARG A 45 -15.66 3.00 -8.82
C ARG A 45 -15.37 1.52 -8.64
N ILE A 46 -15.23 0.78 -9.73
CA ILE A 46 -14.84 -0.63 -9.72
C ILE A 46 -13.49 -0.79 -9.00
N SER A 47 -12.53 0.10 -9.30
CA SER A 47 -11.21 0.05 -8.67
C SER A 47 -11.25 0.24 -7.15
N VAL A 48 -12.02 1.23 -6.66
CA VAL A 48 -12.23 1.47 -5.22
C VAL A 48 -12.93 0.27 -4.58
N THR A 49 -13.95 -0.29 -5.23
CA THR A 49 -14.65 -1.48 -4.71
C THR A 49 -13.71 -2.67 -4.57
N ILE A 50 -12.85 -2.94 -5.57
CA ILE A 50 -11.88 -4.05 -5.50
C ILE A 50 -10.90 -3.84 -4.34
N ILE A 51 -10.36 -2.62 -4.17
CA ILE A 51 -9.46 -2.28 -3.06
C ILE A 51 -10.16 -2.55 -1.73
N LEU A 52 -11.41 -2.10 -1.58
CA LEU A 52 -12.17 -2.27 -0.34
C LEU A 52 -12.46 -3.74 -0.04
N VAL A 53 -12.81 -4.54 -1.05
CA VAL A 53 -13.07 -5.97 -0.90
C VAL A 53 -11.80 -6.71 -0.47
N LEU A 54 -10.67 -6.47 -1.15
CA LEU A 54 -9.39 -7.09 -0.79
C LEU A 54 -8.94 -6.69 0.62
N ASP A 55 -9.06 -5.41 0.99
CA ASP A 55 -8.70 -4.92 2.31
C ASP A 55 -9.60 -5.50 3.42
N THR A 56 -10.89 -5.69 3.12
CA THR A 56 -11.86 -6.33 4.03
C THR A 56 -11.58 -7.82 4.20
N LEU A 57 -11.27 -8.54 3.12
CA LEU A 57 -10.90 -9.95 3.18
C LEU A 57 -9.63 -10.16 3.98
N HIS A 58 -8.61 -9.32 3.74
CA HIS A 58 -7.39 -9.35 4.54
C HIS A 58 -7.68 -9.06 6.01
N PHE A 59 -8.62 -8.16 6.31
CA PHE A 59 -9.01 -7.86 7.71
C PHE A 59 -9.64 -9.08 8.35
N ALA A 60 -10.64 -9.68 7.68
CA ALA A 60 -11.37 -10.84 8.15
C ALA A 60 -10.44 -12.01 8.48
N PHE A 61 -9.49 -12.32 7.58
CA PHE A 61 -8.51 -13.37 7.82
C PHE A 61 -7.54 -13.05 8.95
N ALA A 62 -7.14 -11.78 9.12
CA ALA A 62 -6.33 -11.37 10.25
C ALA A 62 -7.08 -11.54 11.59
N ILE A 63 -8.38 -11.20 11.66
CA ILE A 63 -9.22 -11.44 12.85
C ILE A 63 -9.25 -12.93 13.17
N HIS A 64 -9.56 -13.75 12.15
CA HIS A 64 -9.70 -15.18 12.30
C HIS A 64 -8.38 -15.82 12.76
N MET A 65 -7.25 -15.36 12.22
CA MET A 65 -5.92 -15.81 12.63
C MET A 65 -5.65 -15.45 14.11
N LEU A 66 -5.87 -14.20 14.51
CA LEU A 66 -5.61 -13.73 15.87
C LEU A 66 -6.49 -14.48 16.89
N PHE A 67 -7.76 -14.67 16.58
CA PHE A 67 -8.68 -15.41 17.44
C PHE A 67 -8.23 -16.87 17.67
N ASN A 68 -7.92 -17.59 16.60
CA ASN A 68 -7.45 -18.98 16.73
C ASN A 68 -6.09 -19.07 17.42
N PHE A 69 -5.21 -18.08 17.20
CA PHE A 69 -3.91 -18.00 17.87
C PHE A 69 -4.06 -17.83 19.40
N LEU A 70 -5.02 -17.00 19.84
CA LEU A 70 -5.34 -16.86 21.27
C LEU A 70 -5.86 -18.18 21.87
N LEU A 71 -6.64 -18.96 21.12
CA LEU A 71 -7.13 -20.28 21.56
C LEU A 71 -6.00 -21.33 21.66
N VAL A 72 -4.99 -21.25 20.80
CA VAL A 72 -3.80 -22.12 20.90
C VAL A 72 -3.04 -21.81 22.18
N ILE A 73 -2.79 -20.52 22.47
CA ILE A 73 -2.08 -20.09 23.68
C ILE A 73 -2.87 -20.43 24.95
N SER A 74 -4.20 -20.39 24.92
CA SER A 74 -5.04 -20.73 26.07
C SER A 74 -5.08 -22.24 26.39
N GLY A 75 -4.36 -23.08 25.63
CA GLY A 75 -4.18 -24.50 25.89
C GLY A 75 -4.99 -25.42 24.98
N ASN A 76 -5.57 -24.92 23.88
CA ASN A 76 -6.26 -25.74 22.89
C ASN A 76 -5.46 -25.87 21.58
N PRO A 77 -4.49 -26.82 21.50
CA PRO A 77 -3.60 -26.97 20.34
C PRO A 77 -4.32 -27.44 19.07
N HIS A 78 -5.56 -27.93 19.17
CA HIS A 78 -6.36 -28.32 18.01
C HIS A 78 -6.62 -27.15 17.04
N ASN A 79 -6.44 -25.90 17.50
CA ASN A 79 -6.66 -24.72 16.67
C ASN A 79 -5.44 -24.30 15.81
N GLU A 80 -4.28 -24.94 15.98
CA GLU A 80 -3.07 -24.62 15.22
C GLU A 80 -3.24 -24.68 13.69
N PRO A 81 -3.93 -25.70 13.11
CA PRO A 81 -4.16 -25.75 11.66
C PRO A 81 -4.97 -24.56 11.13
N TRP A 82 -5.91 -24.04 11.92
CA TRP A 82 -6.72 -22.88 11.55
C TRP A 82 -5.91 -21.59 11.53
N VAL A 83 -4.89 -21.47 12.41
CA VAL A 83 -3.93 -20.36 12.37
C VAL A 83 -3.14 -20.39 11.06
N ILE A 84 -2.61 -21.56 10.67
CA ILE A 84 -1.84 -21.74 9.43
C ILE A 84 -2.71 -21.42 8.20
N TRP A 85 -3.94 -21.94 8.16
CA TRP A 85 -4.87 -21.68 7.07
C TRP A 85 -5.18 -20.18 6.93
N SER A 86 -5.42 -19.50 8.05
CA SER A 86 -5.71 -18.06 8.06
C SER A 86 -4.51 -17.24 7.61
N LEU A 87 -3.30 -17.61 8.05
CA LEU A 87 -2.05 -16.99 7.62
C LEU A 87 -1.88 -17.13 6.11
N LYS A 88 -2.08 -18.33 5.55
CA LYS A 88 -2.01 -18.58 4.10
C LYS A 88 -3.05 -17.77 3.33
N ALA A 89 -4.31 -17.74 3.79
CA ALA A 89 -5.39 -17.01 3.15
C ALA A 89 -5.12 -15.49 3.16
N MET A 90 -4.73 -14.96 4.31
CA MET A 90 -4.39 -13.56 4.50
C MET A 90 -3.20 -13.13 3.64
N GLY A 91 -2.08 -13.87 3.70
CA GLY A 91 -0.90 -13.60 2.87
C GLY A 91 -1.20 -13.70 1.37
N SER A 92 -2.11 -14.59 0.96
CA SER A 92 -2.54 -14.67 -0.43
C SER A 92 -3.31 -13.42 -0.86
N VAL A 93 -4.27 -12.96 -0.06
CA VAL A 93 -5.01 -11.71 -0.32
C VAL A 93 -4.07 -10.51 -0.35
N GLN A 94 -3.06 -10.48 0.53
CA GLN A 94 -2.04 -9.44 0.55
C GLN A 94 -1.28 -9.33 -0.77
N VAL A 95 -0.85 -10.47 -1.34
CA VAL A 95 -0.16 -10.48 -2.65
C VAL A 95 -1.07 -9.93 -3.74
N PHE A 96 -2.32 -10.39 -3.79
CA PHE A 96 -3.28 -9.88 -4.77
C PHE A 96 -3.51 -8.38 -4.63
N PHE A 97 -3.60 -7.88 -3.39
CA PHE A 97 -3.73 -6.46 -3.10
C PHE A 97 -2.52 -5.67 -3.61
N VAL A 98 -1.30 -6.08 -3.26
CA VAL A 98 -0.07 -5.39 -3.65
C VAL A 98 0.10 -5.35 -5.17
N VAL A 99 -0.03 -6.50 -5.83
CA VAL A 99 0.08 -6.60 -7.31
C VAL A 99 -0.99 -5.75 -7.99
N TYR A 100 -2.21 -5.73 -7.45
CA TYR A 100 -3.29 -4.91 -7.99
C TYR A 100 -2.97 -3.40 -7.87
N VAL A 101 -2.51 -2.93 -6.71
CA VAL A 101 -2.18 -1.51 -6.51
C VAL A 101 -0.97 -1.10 -7.34
N GLN A 102 0.09 -1.92 -7.42
CA GLN A 102 1.23 -1.68 -8.32
C GLN A 102 0.77 -1.60 -9.79
N GLY A 103 -0.14 -2.49 -10.19
CA GLY A 103 -0.78 -2.46 -11.51
C GLY A 103 -1.53 -1.14 -11.77
N LEU A 104 -2.24 -0.60 -10.79
CA LEU A 104 -2.92 0.70 -10.90
C LEU A 104 -1.95 1.87 -11.08
N TYR A 105 -0.81 1.88 -10.37
CA TYR A 105 0.21 2.90 -10.57
C TYR A 105 0.86 2.80 -11.94
N LEU A 106 1.19 1.60 -12.39
CA LEU A 106 1.76 1.34 -13.71
C LEU A 106 0.77 1.71 -14.83
N TYR A 107 -0.53 1.44 -14.64
CA TYR A 107 -1.59 1.87 -15.54
C TYR A 107 -1.67 3.40 -15.64
N LYS A 108 -1.66 4.11 -14.50
CA LYS A 108 -1.63 5.58 -14.48
C LYS A 108 -0.38 6.12 -15.19
N MET A 109 0.78 5.48 -14.98
CA MET A 109 2.03 5.82 -15.66
C MET A 109 1.91 5.67 -17.19
N TRP A 110 1.32 4.57 -17.64
CA TRP A 110 1.12 4.29 -19.06
C TRP A 110 0.15 5.26 -19.73
N MET A 111 -0.99 5.53 -19.09
CA MET A 111 -1.99 6.48 -19.58
C MET A 111 -1.37 7.87 -19.74
N PHE A 112 -0.61 8.31 -18.73
CA PHE A 112 0.09 9.59 -18.78
C PHE A 112 1.13 9.66 -19.91
N SER A 113 1.88 8.58 -20.13
CA SER A 113 2.84 8.44 -21.24
C SER A 113 2.18 8.57 -22.62
N ARG A 114 0.91 8.15 -22.74
CA ARG A 114 0.16 8.22 -23.99
C ARG A 114 -0.34 9.64 -24.28
N ASP A 115 -1.00 10.26 -23.30
CA ASP A 115 -1.84 11.43 -23.54
C ASP A 115 -1.06 12.74 -23.48
N GLN A 116 -0.09 12.86 -22.57
CA GLN A 116 0.59 14.13 -22.31
C GLN A 116 2.05 14.19 -22.75
N LEU A 117 2.72 13.04 -22.80
CA LEU A 117 4.06 12.93 -23.37
C LEU A 117 4.05 12.86 -24.90
N SER A 118 2.92 13.18 -25.55
CA SER A 118 2.80 13.18 -27.02
C SER A 118 3.82 14.11 -27.69
N LEU A 119 4.17 15.20 -27.01
CA LEU A 119 5.15 16.21 -27.44
C LEU A 119 6.62 15.83 -27.13
N LEU A 120 6.86 14.82 -26.30
CA LEU A 120 8.20 14.38 -25.93
C LEU A 120 8.75 13.34 -26.91
N SER A 121 10.09 13.30 -27.02
CA SER A 121 10.85 12.44 -27.93
C SER A 121 10.33 10.99 -27.93
N THR A 122 10.05 10.47 -29.14
CA THR A 122 9.54 9.11 -29.37
C THR A 122 10.42 8.03 -28.72
N ARG A 123 11.74 8.28 -28.60
CA ARG A 123 12.67 7.36 -27.93
C ARG A 123 12.37 7.21 -26.44
N PHE A 124 12.17 8.32 -25.73
CA PHE A 124 11.88 8.31 -24.29
C PHE A 124 10.56 7.58 -23.99
N ARG A 125 9.55 7.76 -24.82
CA ARG A 125 8.26 7.09 -24.68
C ARG A 125 8.35 5.58 -24.86
N ARG A 126 9.13 5.10 -25.84
CA ARG A 126 9.35 3.66 -26.03
C ARG A 126 10.10 3.06 -24.83
N SER A 127 11.14 3.75 -24.34
CA SER A 127 11.88 3.31 -23.14
C SER A 127 10.98 3.24 -21.91
N LEU A 128 10.11 4.24 -21.67
CA LEU A 128 9.19 4.24 -20.54
C LEU A 128 8.16 3.12 -20.63
N LYS A 129 7.60 2.85 -21.82
CA LYS A 129 6.68 1.72 -22.02
C LYS A 129 7.35 0.37 -21.77
N ALA A 130 8.57 0.19 -22.26
CA ALA A 130 9.34 -1.02 -21.98
C ALA A 130 9.61 -1.17 -20.47
N TYR A 131 9.94 -0.06 -19.80
CA TYR A 131 10.15 -0.02 -18.35
C TYR A 131 8.89 -0.44 -17.56
N VAL A 132 7.71 0.11 -17.89
CA VAL A 132 6.42 -0.27 -17.29
C VAL A 132 6.17 -1.77 -17.41
N VAL A 133 6.40 -2.32 -18.61
CA VAL A 133 6.17 -3.74 -18.90
C VAL A 133 7.11 -4.62 -18.09
N ILE A 134 8.40 -4.28 -18.03
CA ILE A 134 9.39 -5.03 -17.23
C ILE A 134 9.01 -5.03 -15.74
N LEU A 135 8.66 -3.87 -15.18
CA LEU A 135 8.22 -3.79 -13.78
C LEU A 135 6.95 -4.61 -13.52
N THR A 136 6.00 -4.63 -14.46
CA THR A 136 4.78 -5.43 -14.32
C THR A 136 5.10 -6.92 -14.25
N PHE A 137 5.95 -7.42 -15.15
CA PHE A 137 6.37 -8.83 -15.13
C PHE A 137 7.14 -9.19 -13.87
N LEU A 138 8.00 -8.29 -13.40
CA LEU A 138 8.74 -8.48 -12.15
C LEU A 138 7.78 -8.58 -10.94
N ALA A 139 6.83 -7.64 -10.83
CA ALA A 139 5.84 -7.62 -9.75
C ALA A 139 5.01 -8.90 -9.69
N VAL A 140 4.47 -9.32 -10.85
CA VAL A 140 3.67 -10.55 -10.95
C VAL A 140 4.52 -11.79 -10.67
N GLY A 141 5.72 -11.87 -11.23
CA GLY A 141 6.63 -13.00 -11.03
C GLY A 141 6.99 -13.21 -9.56
N VAL A 142 7.32 -12.13 -8.85
CA VAL A 142 7.58 -12.15 -7.40
C VAL A 142 6.33 -12.59 -6.63
N GLY A 143 5.16 -12.05 -6.97
CA GLY A 143 3.91 -12.43 -6.32
C GLY A 143 3.59 -13.91 -6.46
N VAL A 144 3.79 -14.49 -7.65
CA VAL A 144 3.59 -15.93 -7.89
C VAL A 144 4.58 -16.78 -7.09
N LEU A 145 5.86 -16.39 -7.06
CA LEU A 145 6.87 -17.08 -6.26
C LEU A 145 6.52 -17.05 -4.77
N PHE A 146 6.11 -15.90 -4.25
CA PHE A 146 5.68 -15.77 -2.86
C PHE A 146 4.47 -16.65 -2.54
N LEU A 147 3.46 -16.67 -3.41
CA LEU A 147 2.28 -17.53 -3.23
C LEU A 147 2.66 -19.00 -3.21
N TYR A 148 3.51 -19.44 -4.14
CA TYR A 148 3.97 -20.83 -4.21
C TYR A 148 4.64 -21.27 -2.92
N GLU A 149 5.53 -20.43 -2.39
CA GLU A 149 6.27 -20.74 -1.17
C GLU A 149 5.41 -20.62 0.10
N LEU A 150 4.46 -19.68 0.12
CA LEU A 150 3.46 -19.56 1.20
C LEU A 150 2.62 -20.83 1.34
N GLN A 151 2.30 -21.50 0.24
CA GLN A 151 1.51 -22.74 0.28
C GLN A 151 2.26 -23.93 0.87
N LYS A 152 3.60 -23.96 0.81
CA LYS A 152 4.43 -25.04 1.38
C LYS A 152 4.52 -25.04 2.90
N ILE A 153 4.03 -23.99 3.57
CA ILE A 153 4.12 -23.86 5.02
C ILE A 153 3.14 -24.81 5.70
N ASP A 154 3.61 -25.97 6.16
CA ASP A 154 2.74 -26.95 6.81
C ASP A 154 2.81 -26.93 8.33
N ASN A 155 3.82 -26.30 8.93
CA ASN A 155 3.95 -26.13 10.38
C ASN A 155 4.59 -24.78 10.72
N ILE A 156 4.09 -24.10 11.77
CA ILE A 156 4.64 -22.83 12.29
C ILE A 156 5.98 -23.07 13.01
N SER A 157 6.20 -24.27 13.52
CA SER A 157 7.39 -24.64 14.30
C SER A 157 8.67 -24.78 13.47
N ASN A 158 8.56 -25.00 12.17
CA ASN A 158 9.68 -25.03 11.24
C ASN A 158 9.68 -23.76 10.40
N PHE A 159 10.07 -22.62 11.00
CA PHE A 159 10.56 -21.45 10.28
C PHE A 159 11.86 -21.86 9.54
N SER A 160 11.70 -22.59 8.45
CA SER A 160 12.79 -23.13 7.66
C SER A 160 13.57 -22.00 6.98
N MET A 161 14.80 -22.29 6.58
CA MET A 161 15.62 -21.38 5.75
C MET A 161 14.86 -20.94 4.48
N GLU A 162 13.94 -21.76 3.98
CA GLU A 162 13.11 -21.47 2.81
C GLU A 162 12.12 -20.32 3.08
N PHE A 163 11.41 -20.31 4.21
CA PHE A 163 10.49 -19.22 4.55
C PHE A 163 11.22 -17.88 4.73
N THR A 164 12.41 -17.93 5.30
CA THR A 164 13.29 -16.77 5.44
C THR A 164 13.68 -16.19 4.08
N TYR A 165 14.09 -17.05 3.14
CA TYR A 165 14.43 -16.63 1.78
C TYR A 165 13.26 -15.94 1.07
N VAL A 166 12.04 -16.43 1.29
CA VAL A 166 10.81 -15.90 0.69
C VAL A 166 10.46 -14.53 1.21
N ILE A 167 10.59 -14.30 2.51
CA ILE A 167 10.41 -12.97 3.10
C ILE A 167 11.47 -12.01 2.53
N TYR A 168 12.74 -12.41 2.51
CA TYR A 168 13.80 -11.52 2.02
C TYR A 168 13.65 -11.17 0.55
N VAL A 169 13.48 -12.18 -0.30
CA VAL A 169 13.36 -11.98 -1.74
C VAL A 169 12.03 -11.32 -2.06
N GLY A 170 10.92 -11.75 -1.44
CA GLY A 170 9.58 -11.21 -1.67
C GLY A 170 9.46 -9.74 -1.29
N PHE A 171 9.68 -9.39 -0.01
CA PHE A 171 9.59 -8.00 0.44
C PHE A 171 10.69 -7.12 -0.17
N GLY A 172 11.89 -7.68 -0.41
CA GLY A 172 12.99 -6.93 -1.00
C GLY A 172 12.73 -6.57 -2.45
N THR A 173 12.24 -7.52 -3.24
CA THR A 173 11.87 -7.24 -4.64
C THR A 173 10.61 -6.41 -4.75
N ALA A 174 9.63 -6.56 -3.85
CA ALA A 174 8.48 -5.65 -3.77
C ALA A 174 8.92 -4.20 -3.50
N CYS A 175 9.84 -4.00 -2.56
CA CYS A 175 10.46 -2.69 -2.29
C CYS A 175 11.18 -2.13 -3.53
N LEU A 176 11.93 -2.97 -4.26
CA LEU A 176 12.56 -2.57 -5.52
C LEU A 176 11.54 -2.17 -6.60
N VAL A 177 10.40 -2.86 -6.69
CA VAL A 177 9.32 -2.50 -7.62
C VAL A 177 8.73 -1.14 -7.24
N ASP A 178 8.42 -0.92 -5.96
CA ASP A 178 7.84 0.35 -5.48
C ASP A 178 8.81 1.53 -5.67
N LEU A 179 10.10 1.33 -5.38
CA LEU A 179 11.14 2.30 -5.67
C LEU A 179 11.26 2.56 -7.17
N GLY A 180 11.17 1.51 -8.00
CA GLY A 180 11.17 1.62 -9.45
C GLY A 180 10.00 2.47 -9.96
N ILE A 181 8.79 2.22 -9.47
CA ILE A 181 7.60 3.02 -9.80
C ILE A 181 7.84 4.49 -9.40
N ALA A 182 8.35 4.75 -8.20
CA ALA A 182 8.67 6.10 -7.73
C ALA A 182 9.71 6.81 -8.62
N VAL A 183 10.80 6.12 -8.99
CA VAL A 183 11.84 6.66 -9.89
C VAL A 183 11.28 6.92 -11.28
N GLY A 184 10.50 6.00 -11.83
CA GLY A 184 9.84 6.16 -13.13
C GLY A 184 8.95 7.41 -13.16
N MET A 185 8.17 7.63 -12.11
CA MET A 185 7.36 8.82 -11.93
C MET A 185 8.21 10.10 -11.83
N CYS A 186 9.26 10.11 -11.00
CA CYS A 186 10.18 11.26 -10.89
C CYS A 186 10.82 11.64 -12.23
N LEU A 187 11.26 10.65 -13.02
CA LEU A 187 11.84 10.87 -14.35
C LEU A 187 10.83 11.48 -15.31
N MET A 188 9.56 11.08 -15.21
CA MET A 188 8.48 11.67 -16.00
C MET A 188 8.26 13.13 -15.64
N LEU A 189 8.28 13.50 -14.36
CA LEU A 189 8.15 14.90 -13.91
C LEU A 189 9.28 15.79 -14.43
N TYR A 190 10.52 15.29 -14.30
CA TYR A 190 11.71 16.04 -14.71
C TYR A 190 11.67 16.35 -16.21
N LYS A 191 11.26 15.37 -17.02
CA LYS A 191 11.12 15.55 -18.47
C LYS A 191 9.88 16.35 -18.87
N SER A 192 8.79 16.26 -18.13
CA SER A 192 7.53 16.95 -18.45
C SER A 192 7.53 18.43 -18.13
N SER A 193 8.36 18.85 -17.16
CA SER A 193 8.44 20.24 -16.70
C SER A 193 8.88 21.24 -17.78
N GLY A 194 9.46 20.78 -18.90
CA GLY A 194 9.90 21.62 -20.01
C GLY A 194 8.91 21.77 -21.19
N GLY A 195 7.74 21.11 -21.18
CA GLY A 195 6.89 21.04 -22.39
C GLY A 195 5.38 20.86 -22.19
N ILE A 196 4.87 20.92 -20.95
CA ILE A 196 3.45 20.69 -20.64
C ILE A 196 2.77 21.99 -20.15
N THR A 197 1.48 22.15 -20.47
CA THR A 197 0.63 23.26 -19.99
C THR A 197 0.62 23.35 -18.45
N ARG A 198 0.65 24.57 -17.91
CA ARG A 198 0.73 24.87 -16.46
C ARG A 198 -0.26 24.08 -15.57
N LYS A 199 -1.53 23.97 -15.98
CA LYS A 199 -2.55 23.20 -15.25
C LYS A 199 -2.19 21.72 -15.13
N SER A 200 -1.64 21.16 -16.20
CA SER A 200 -1.32 19.75 -16.21
C SER A 200 -0.04 19.44 -15.44
N ASN A 201 0.94 20.34 -15.49
CA ASN A 201 2.15 20.20 -14.68
C ASN A 201 1.84 20.17 -13.17
N MET A 202 0.83 20.92 -12.72
CA MET A 202 0.36 20.88 -11.32
C MET A 202 -0.25 19.53 -10.95
N ILE A 203 -1.18 19.00 -11.76
CA ILE A 203 -1.80 17.68 -11.55
C ILE A 203 -0.73 16.59 -11.48
N VAL A 204 0.27 16.67 -12.35
CA VAL A 204 1.36 15.70 -12.46
C VAL A 204 2.29 15.77 -11.27
N THR A 205 2.66 16.98 -10.83
CA THR A 205 3.51 17.18 -9.66
C THR A 205 2.87 16.58 -8.43
N THR A 206 1.57 16.83 -8.20
CA THR A 206 0.88 16.33 -7.02
C THR A 206 0.62 14.81 -7.10
N LEU A 207 0.31 14.27 -8.29
CA LEU A 207 0.23 12.82 -8.52
C LEU A 207 1.53 12.13 -8.15
N ILE A 208 2.66 12.71 -8.56
CA ILE A 208 3.99 12.13 -8.37
C ILE A 208 4.42 12.27 -6.92
N GLN A 209 4.19 13.41 -6.27
CA GLN A 209 4.43 13.59 -4.83
C GLN A 209 3.69 12.54 -4.02
N TYR A 210 2.44 12.26 -4.39
CA TYR A 210 1.64 11.26 -3.71
C TYR A 210 2.20 9.85 -3.95
N ILE A 211 2.42 9.45 -5.21
CA ILE A 211 2.94 8.11 -5.54
C ILE A 211 4.32 7.89 -4.91
N VAL A 212 5.21 8.88 -4.97
CA VAL A 212 6.54 8.82 -4.34
C VAL A 212 6.43 8.73 -2.83
N GLY A 213 5.58 9.55 -2.19
CA GLY A 213 5.34 9.47 -0.75
C GLY A 213 4.87 8.08 -0.33
N THR A 214 3.96 7.49 -1.10
CA THR A 214 3.41 6.16 -0.81
C THR A 214 4.40 5.02 -1.10
N GLY A 215 5.21 5.14 -2.16
CA GLY A 215 6.28 4.19 -2.51
C GLY A 215 7.42 4.20 -1.50
N LEU A 216 7.78 5.37 -0.98
CA LEU A 216 8.75 5.50 0.12
C LEU A 216 8.20 4.90 1.42
N LEU A 217 6.93 5.17 1.73
CA LEU A 217 6.29 4.66 2.94
C LEU A 217 6.20 3.14 2.94
N THR A 218 5.80 2.54 1.82
CA THR A 218 5.77 1.08 1.64
C THR A 218 7.16 0.45 1.69
N SER A 219 8.15 1.09 1.06
CA SER A 219 9.57 0.67 1.13
C SER A 219 10.11 0.68 2.55
N LEU A 220 9.81 1.73 3.32
CA LEU A 220 10.18 1.82 4.74
C LEU A 220 9.49 0.74 5.57
N GLY A 221 8.23 0.44 5.29
CA GLY A 221 7.51 -0.67 5.92
C GLY A 221 8.15 -2.02 5.65
N ALA A 222 8.49 -2.29 4.39
CA ALA A 222 9.18 -3.54 4.00
C ALA A 222 10.54 -3.68 4.71
N LEU A 223 11.31 -2.60 4.77
CA LEU A 223 12.58 -2.56 5.52
C LEU A 223 12.37 -2.79 7.01
N MET A 224 11.33 -2.17 7.60
CA MET A 224 11.00 -2.36 9.02
C MET A 224 10.62 -3.81 9.31
N CYS A 225 9.80 -4.44 8.46
CA CYS A 225 9.47 -5.87 8.57
C CYS A 225 10.72 -6.76 8.49
N MET A 226 11.63 -6.49 7.54
CA MET A 226 12.90 -7.23 7.44
C MET A 226 13.77 -7.08 8.68
N VAL A 227 13.97 -5.85 9.16
CA VAL A 227 14.81 -5.57 10.34
C VAL A 227 14.23 -6.24 11.59
N LEU A 228 12.90 -6.19 11.77
CA LEU A 228 12.24 -6.84 12.90
C LEU A 228 12.35 -8.37 12.81
N TYR A 229 12.25 -8.94 11.61
CA TYR A 229 12.47 -10.37 11.40
C TYR A 229 13.91 -10.80 11.73
N ILE A 230 14.92 -10.00 11.34
CA ILE A 230 16.33 -10.23 11.70
C ILE A 230 16.52 -10.19 13.21
N ALA A 231 15.98 -9.14 13.84
CA ALA A 231 16.21 -8.89 15.25
C ALA A 231 15.54 -9.92 16.16
N LYS A 232 14.31 -10.36 15.84
CA LYS A 232 13.57 -11.38 16.60
C LYS A 232 12.67 -12.24 15.69
N PRO A 233 13.20 -13.28 15.03
CA PRO A 233 12.45 -14.12 14.09
C PRO A 233 11.33 -14.95 14.76
N ILE A 234 11.46 -15.24 16.06
CA ILE A 234 10.48 -16.00 16.83
C ILE A 234 9.29 -15.11 17.29
N SER A 235 9.42 -13.79 17.20
CA SER A 235 8.39 -12.87 17.66
C SER A 235 7.41 -12.51 16.55
N LEU A 236 6.11 -12.48 16.87
CA LEU A 236 5.04 -12.04 15.96
C LEU A 236 5.04 -10.51 15.73
N LEU A 237 6.11 -9.81 16.11
CA LEU A 237 6.32 -8.38 15.91
C LEU A 237 6.23 -8.00 14.43
N TYR A 238 6.83 -8.82 13.55
CA TYR A 238 6.83 -8.55 12.12
C TYR A 238 5.40 -8.55 11.54
N LEU A 239 4.54 -9.48 11.98
CA LEU A 239 3.14 -9.55 11.56
C LEU A 239 2.35 -8.31 11.99
N GLY A 240 2.57 -7.80 13.20
CA GLY A 240 1.90 -6.59 13.67
C GLY A 240 2.20 -5.36 12.82
N VAL A 241 3.45 -5.21 12.38
CA VAL A 241 3.86 -4.14 11.47
C VAL A 241 3.29 -4.36 10.07
N GLU A 242 3.40 -5.59 9.55
CA GLU A 242 2.84 -5.97 8.25
C GLU A 242 1.34 -5.65 8.16
N TYR A 243 0.57 -5.96 9.21
CA TYR A 243 -0.87 -5.64 9.29
C TYR A 243 -1.18 -4.16 9.20
N SER A 244 -0.37 -3.34 9.84
CA SER A 244 -0.55 -1.89 9.80
C SER A 244 -0.18 -1.34 8.42
N MET A 245 0.90 -1.85 7.83
CA MET A 245 1.44 -1.34 6.55
C MET A 245 0.49 -1.56 5.37
N THR A 246 -0.21 -2.70 5.29
CA THR A 246 -1.23 -2.94 4.25
C THR A 246 -2.29 -1.84 4.23
N ARG A 247 -2.73 -1.38 5.41
CA ARG A 247 -3.79 -0.36 5.53
C ARG A 247 -3.28 1.01 5.17
N VAL A 248 -2.06 1.33 5.58
CA VAL A 248 -1.38 2.54 5.13
C VAL A 248 -1.32 2.58 3.60
N TYR A 249 -1.10 1.43 2.97
CA TYR A 249 -1.11 1.33 1.52
C TYR A 249 -2.51 1.50 0.90
N ALA A 250 -3.56 0.93 1.52
CA ALA A 250 -4.94 1.11 1.10
C ALA A 250 -5.43 2.56 1.20
N ILE A 251 -5.19 3.20 2.35
CA ILE A 251 -5.51 4.62 2.59
C ILE A 251 -4.81 5.49 1.55
N SER A 252 -3.57 5.15 1.24
CA SER A 252 -2.77 5.84 0.25
C SER A 252 -3.42 5.79 -1.14
N ILE A 253 -3.61 4.59 -1.69
CA ILE A 253 -4.18 4.45 -3.03
C ILE A 253 -5.60 5.02 -3.13
N LEU A 254 -6.41 4.90 -2.08
CA LEU A 254 -7.74 5.48 -2.05
C LEU A 254 -7.66 7.00 -2.11
N ALA A 255 -6.86 7.66 -1.28
CA ALA A 255 -6.70 9.11 -1.37
C ALA A 255 -6.21 9.55 -2.77
N LEU A 256 -5.34 8.79 -3.43
CA LEU A 256 -4.98 9.07 -4.84
C LEU A 256 -6.17 8.98 -5.82
N GLN A 257 -7.17 8.14 -5.52
CA GLN A 257 -8.36 7.96 -6.36
C GLN A 257 -9.51 8.91 -5.99
N VAL A 258 -9.65 9.25 -4.70
CA VAL A 258 -10.72 10.10 -4.15
C VAL A 258 -10.46 11.58 -4.39
N PHE A 259 -9.21 12.04 -4.38
CA PHE A 259 -8.88 13.42 -4.71
C PHE A 259 -8.70 13.58 -6.22
N PRO A 260 -9.70 14.07 -6.98
CA PRO A 260 -9.40 14.70 -8.25
C PRO A 260 -8.53 15.92 -7.93
N PHE A 261 -7.29 15.93 -8.39
CA PHE A 261 -6.50 17.16 -8.44
C PHE A 261 -7.31 18.28 -9.11
N PRO A 262 -7.25 19.56 -8.67
CA PRO A 262 -6.48 20.16 -7.58
C PRO A 262 -7.34 20.44 -6.33
N ILE A 263 -6.71 20.64 -5.18
CA ILE A 263 -7.38 21.15 -3.96
C ILE A 263 -7.84 22.59 -4.25
N PRO A 264 -9.14 22.87 -4.45
CA PRO A 264 -9.64 24.24 -4.57
C PRO A 264 -9.71 24.90 -3.19
N ILE A 265 -9.61 24.11 -2.12
CA ILE A 265 -9.79 24.59 -0.75
C ILE A 265 -8.67 25.57 -0.41
N LEU A 266 -7.39 25.25 -0.68
CA LEU A 266 -6.29 26.18 -0.38
C LEU A 266 -6.32 27.44 -1.27
N ASP A 267 -6.67 27.30 -2.56
CA ASP A 267 -6.86 28.45 -3.45
C ASP A 267 -8.04 29.31 -2.99
N SER A 268 -9.15 28.73 -2.50
CA SER A 268 -10.29 29.49 -1.98
C SER A 268 -10.00 30.26 -0.69
N TRP A 269 -9.08 29.76 0.15
CA TRP A 269 -8.58 30.49 1.33
C TRP A 269 -7.59 31.60 0.95
N LEU A 270 -6.82 31.43 -0.13
CA LEU A 270 -5.86 32.42 -0.63
C LEU A 270 -6.49 33.51 -1.52
N THR A 271 -7.60 33.20 -2.20
CA THR A 271 -8.37 34.14 -3.03
C THR A 271 -9.59 34.71 -2.31
N ALA A 272 -9.87 34.30 -1.07
CA ALA A 272 -10.89 34.96 -0.27
C ALA A 272 -10.52 36.44 -0.13
N PRO A 273 -11.41 37.39 -0.47
CA PRO A 273 -11.15 38.80 -0.29
C PRO A 273 -10.79 39.01 1.18
N GLN A 274 -9.56 39.47 1.43
CA GLN A 274 -9.13 39.90 2.75
C GLN A 274 -10.20 40.87 3.24
N ILE A 275 -10.90 40.50 4.31
CA ILE A 275 -11.90 41.35 4.93
C ILE A 275 -11.16 42.62 5.34
N GLN A 276 -11.36 43.70 4.58
CA GLN A 276 -10.87 45.02 4.95
C GLN A 276 -11.58 45.40 6.25
N LEU A 277 -10.86 45.26 7.36
CA LEU A 277 -11.33 45.74 8.64
C LEU A 277 -11.52 47.26 8.52
N PRO A 278 -12.68 47.82 8.93
CA PRO A 278 -12.91 49.25 8.85
C PRO A 278 -11.86 49.98 9.69
N GLU A 279 -11.22 50.99 9.09
CA GLU A 279 -10.28 51.84 9.82
C GLU A 279 -10.99 52.47 11.02
N PRO A 280 -10.36 52.47 12.21
CA PRO A 280 -10.95 53.10 13.37
C PRO A 280 -11.10 54.60 13.11
N SER A 281 -12.33 55.09 13.23
CA SER A 281 -12.65 56.50 13.07
C SER A 281 -11.80 57.35 14.02
N PRO A 282 -11.13 58.40 13.54
CA PRO A 282 -10.35 59.27 14.40
C PRO A 282 -11.30 59.98 15.38
N ARG A 283 -11.03 59.81 16.68
CA ARG A 283 -11.48 60.70 17.74
C ARG A 283 -10.26 61.32 18.39
#